data_AF-A0A6A1USQ1-F1
#
_entry.id   AF-A0A6A1USQ1-F1
#
_cell.length_a   1.000
_cell.length_b   1.000
_cell.length_c   1.000
_cell.angle_alpha   90.00
_cell.angle_beta   90.00
_cell.angle_gamma   90.00
#
_symmetry.space_group_name_H-M   'P 1'
#
loop_
_entity.id
_entity.type
_entity.pdbx_description
1 polymer ?
#
loop_
_entity_poly.entity_id
_entity_poly.type
_entity_poly.pdbx_seq_one_letter_code
_entity_poly.pdbx_strand_id
1 'polypeptide(L)'
;MFRGLCSCPCFWDRSSDTLESDLDPVLLVSGMGGSILHSKKKKFGFETRVWVRILLADLEFKKKLWSVYNPTTGYTETLDDNIEIIVPNDDYGLYAIDILDPSLVIKLLHLTEVYHFHDMIEMLVKCGYKKGTTLFGYGYDFRQSIRIDQLMEGLIMKLKAAHQASGGAPGCINDSLLTGLQFVEGFESFFFVSRWTMHQLLNYDGKMVALPFNFEILKWAAGTRQVMYDAKLPDGVCFYNIYGTSFDTPFDVCYGSETSPIEDLSGICHTMPQYSFVDGDGTVPAESTKVLFLKAYVFTLPLI
;
A
#
# COMPACT_ATOMS: atom_id res chain seq x y z
N MET A 1 27.57 -20.31 38.56
CA MET A 1 26.25 -20.96 38.60
C MET A 1 25.35 -20.16 37.68
N PHE A 2 25.01 -20.73 36.51
CA PHE A 2 24.09 -20.29 35.42
C PHE A 2 24.15 -18.79 34.99
N ARG A 3 24.76 -18.35 33.88
CA ARG A 3 24.57 -18.67 32.43
C ARG A 3 23.12 -18.85 32.01
N GLY A 4 22.57 -17.80 31.41
CA GLY A 4 21.36 -17.81 30.57
C GLY A 4 21.60 -16.95 29.33
N LEU A 5 22.46 -17.43 28.42
CA LEU A 5 22.50 -16.92 27.05
C LEU A 5 21.25 -17.46 26.34
N CYS A 6 20.38 -16.56 25.92
CA CYS A 6 19.31 -16.89 24.99
C CYS A 6 19.96 -17.10 23.62
N SER A 7 20.25 -18.35 23.27
CA SER A 7 20.66 -18.71 21.91
C SER A 7 19.45 -18.65 20.99
N CYS A 8 19.38 -17.63 20.11
CA CYS A 8 18.47 -17.63 18.97
C CYS A 8 18.88 -18.76 18.01
N PRO A 9 18.06 -19.79 17.75
CA PRO A 9 18.44 -20.94 16.92
C PRO A 9 18.47 -20.63 15.42
N CYS A 10 18.06 -19.44 14.99
CA CYS A 10 17.72 -19.16 13.60
C CYS A 10 18.93 -18.81 12.70
N PHE A 11 20.11 -18.56 13.26
CA PHE A 11 21.23 -18.00 12.49
C PHE A 11 22.50 -18.86 12.42
N TRP A 12 22.62 -19.97 13.17
CA TRP A 12 23.95 -20.60 13.34
C TRP A 12 24.08 -22.10 13.04
N ASP A 13 23.00 -22.88 12.93
CA ASP A 13 23.15 -24.33 12.73
C ASP A 13 22.55 -24.81 11.40
N ARG A 14 23.24 -24.58 10.27
CA ARG A 14 23.05 -25.38 9.05
C ARG A 14 24.37 -25.68 8.32
N SER A 15 24.51 -26.96 7.98
CA SER A 15 25.63 -27.61 7.30
C SER A 15 25.81 -27.09 5.88
N SER A 16 27.01 -26.58 5.58
CA SER A 16 27.44 -26.12 4.26
C SER A 16 27.69 -27.30 3.32
N ASP A 17 26.77 -27.63 2.43
CA ASP A 17 27.06 -28.42 1.22
C ASP A 17 25.91 -28.31 0.20
N THR A 18 25.79 -27.15 -0.46
CA THR A 18 25.33 -26.94 -1.86
C THR A 18 25.40 -25.44 -2.18
N LEU A 19 26.02 -25.05 -3.30
CA LEU A 19 26.21 -23.65 -3.75
C LEU A 19 24.92 -23.02 -4.34
N GLU A 20 23.78 -23.25 -3.70
CA GLU A 20 22.58 -22.42 -3.86
C GLU A 20 22.61 -21.37 -2.73
N SER A 21 22.12 -20.16 -2.97
CA SER A 21 22.22 -19.10 -1.95
C SER A 21 21.42 -19.52 -0.72
N ASP A 22 22.09 -19.76 0.41
CA ASP A 22 21.53 -20.02 1.76
C ASP A 22 20.69 -18.85 2.32
N LEU A 23 20.28 -17.90 1.47
CA LEU A 23 19.51 -16.73 1.86
C LEU A 23 18.02 -17.05 1.84
N ASP A 24 17.37 -16.86 2.98
CA ASP A 24 15.91 -16.90 3.10
C ASP A 24 15.26 -15.90 2.11
N PRO A 25 14.26 -16.32 1.32
CA PRO A 25 13.70 -15.48 0.28
C PRO A 25 12.98 -14.24 0.85
N VAL A 26 13.10 -13.11 0.18
CA VAL A 26 12.46 -11.83 0.52
C VAL A 26 11.38 -11.51 -0.49
N LEU A 27 10.17 -11.21 -0.02
CA LEU A 27 9.10 -10.60 -0.80
C LEU A 27 8.92 -9.14 -0.37
N LEU A 28 9.19 -8.21 -1.29
CA LEU A 28 8.93 -6.78 -1.09
C LEU A 28 7.49 -6.45 -1.50
N VAL A 29 6.71 -5.85 -0.61
CA VAL A 29 5.31 -5.44 -0.83
C VAL A 29 5.23 -3.92 -0.71
N SER A 30 4.65 -3.26 -1.73
CA SER A 30 4.59 -1.79 -1.76
C SER A 30 3.43 -1.22 -0.95
N GLY A 31 3.55 0.05 -0.57
CA GLY A 31 2.45 0.77 0.08
C GLY A 31 1.42 1.35 -0.86
N MET A 32 0.48 2.09 -0.29
CA MET A 32 -0.48 2.88 -1.06
C MET A 32 0.26 3.84 -2.01
N GLY A 33 -0.05 3.78 -3.30
CA GLY A 33 0.63 4.58 -4.33
C GLY A 33 2.02 4.07 -4.73
N GLY A 34 2.55 3.02 -4.09
CA GLY A 34 3.89 2.48 -4.33
C GLY A 34 3.99 1.44 -5.46
N SER A 35 2.94 1.29 -6.27
CA SER A 35 2.89 0.33 -7.38
C SER A 35 2.63 1.02 -8.70
N ILE A 36 3.35 0.66 -9.77
CA ILE A 36 3.00 1.05 -11.14
C ILE A 36 1.63 0.45 -11.50
N LEU A 37 0.73 1.28 -12.04
CA LEU A 37 -0.54 0.85 -12.61
C LEU A 37 -0.58 1.16 -14.11
N HIS A 38 -1.02 0.18 -14.89
CA HIS A 38 -1.35 0.34 -16.29
C HIS A 38 -2.87 0.25 -16.50
N SER A 39 -3.40 1.05 -17.42
CA SER A 39 -4.69 0.80 -18.02
C SER A 39 -4.50 -0.10 -19.24
N LYS A 40 -5.33 -1.12 -19.41
CA LYS A 40 -5.34 -1.99 -20.59
C LYS A 40 -6.72 -1.99 -21.24
N LYS A 41 -6.76 -1.84 -22.56
CA LYS A 41 -8.03 -1.94 -23.31
C LYS A 41 -8.41 -3.39 -23.53
N LYS A 42 -9.60 -3.78 -23.09
CA LYS A 42 -10.12 -5.17 -23.21
C LYS A 42 -10.14 -5.70 -24.66
N LYS A 43 -10.44 -4.84 -25.65
CA LYS A 43 -10.59 -5.25 -27.06
C LYS A 43 -9.29 -5.38 -27.86
N PHE A 44 -8.25 -4.60 -27.51
CA PHE A 44 -7.03 -4.50 -28.33
C PHE A 44 -5.74 -4.71 -27.54
N GLY A 45 -5.83 -4.93 -26.22
CA GLY A 45 -4.68 -5.19 -25.36
C GLY A 45 -3.70 -4.04 -25.19
N PHE A 46 -3.95 -2.87 -25.79
CA PHE A 46 -3.05 -1.72 -25.65
C PHE A 46 -2.98 -1.26 -24.20
N GLU A 47 -1.77 -1.22 -23.67
CA GLU A 47 -1.47 -0.81 -22.30
C GLU A 47 -0.94 0.62 -22.26
N THR A 48 -1.30 1.35 -21.22
CA THR A 48 -0.77 2.69 -20.95
C THR A 48 -0.49 2.81 -19.47
N ARG A 49 0.72 3.21 -19.08
CA ARG A 49 1.00 3.55 -17.68
C ARG A 49 0.18 4.76 -17.27
N VAL A 50 -0.61 4.60 -16.22
CA VAL A 50 -1.50 5.62 -15.65
C VAL A 50 -1.03 6.07 -14.26
N TRP A 51 -0.17 5.28 -13.59
CA TRP A 51 0.47 5.64 -12.33
C TRP A 51 1.82 4.90 -12.18
N VAL A 52 2.89 5.48 -11.63
CA VAL A 52 3.11 6.93 -11.53
C VAL A 52 3.50 7.46 -12.91
N ARG A 53 3.10 8.69 -13.19
CA ARG A 53 3.39 9.37 -14.45
C ARG A 53 3.60 10.85 -14.16
N ILE A 54 4.67 11.42 -14.67
CA ILE A 54 4.92 12.87 -14.58
C ILE A 54 4.29 13.61 -15.76
N LEU A 55 4.45 13.07 -16.99
CA LEU A 55 3.94 13.71 -18.20
C LEU A 55 2.50 13.30 -18.50
N LEU A 56 1.59 14.27 -18.62
CA LEU A 56 0.14 14.07 -18.85
C LEU A 56 -0.54 13.29 -17.71
N ALA A 57 -0.01 13.38 -16.49
CA ALA A 57 -0.51 12.70 -15.30
C ALA A 57 -2.03 12.88 -15.13
N ASP A 58 -2.47 14.14 -15.00
CA ASP A 58 -3.87 14.50 -14.78
C ASP A 58 -4.80 13.98 -15.89
N LEU A 59 -4.37 14.07 -17.15
CA LEU A 59 -5.18 13.68 -18.29
C LEU A 59 -5.42 12.17 -18.30
N GLU A 60 -4.35 11.38 -18.16
CA GLU A 60 -4.43 9.93 -18.16
C GLU A 60 -5.10 9.40 -16.89
N PHE A 61 -4.82 10.01 -15.74
CA PHE A 61 -5.44 9.66 -14.47
C PHE A 61 -6.96 9.87 -14.51
N LYS A 62 -7.42 11.07 -14.89
CA LYS A 62 -8.87 11.38 -14.95
C LYS A 62 -9.59 10.50 -15.96
N LYS A 63 -8.97 10.24 -17.11
CA LYS A 63 -9.60 9.47 -18.20
C LYS A 63 -9.68 7.97 -17.91
N LYS A 64 -8.70 7.40 -17.19
CA LYS A 64 -8.53 5.94 -17.13
C LYS A 64 -8.46 5.36 -15.72
N LEU A 65 -8.08 6.15 -14.71
CA LEU A 65 -7.86 5.65 -13.35
C LEU A 65 -8.95 6.07 -12.37
N TRP A 66 -9.75 7.09 -12.69
CA TRP A 66 -10.98 7.40 -11.95
C TRP A 66 -11.89 6.16 -11.88
N SER A 67 -12.40 5.91 -10.69
CA SER A 67 -13.12 4.68 -10.37
C SER A 67 -14.15 4.93 -9.28
N VAL A 68 -15.13 4.04 -9.24
CA VAL A 68 -16.24 4.06 -8.28
C VAL A 68 -16.18 2.81 -7.42
N TYR A 69 -16.39 2.98 -6.12
CA TYR A 69 -16.59 1.84 -5.23
C TYR A 69 -17.99 1.25 -5.45
N ASN A 70 -18.05 -0.05 -5.77
CA ASN A 70 -19.29 -0.78 -5.91
C ASN A 70 -19.62 -1.49 -4.59
N PRO A 71 -20.64 -1.05 -3.84
CA PRO A 71 -20.97 -1.63 -2.53
C PRO A 71 -21.52 -3.05 -2.61
N THR A 72 -22.00 -3.48 -3.79
CA THR A 72 -22.50 -4.85 -3.99
C THR A 72 -21.36 -5.84 -4.09
N THR A 73 -20.28 -5.46 -4.79
CA THR A 73 -19.13 -6.34 -5.05
C THR A 73 -17.98 -6.10 -4.09
N GLY A 74 -17.89 -4.91 -3.49
CA GLY A 74 -16.77 -4.47 -2.67
C GLY A 74 -15.55 -3.99 -3.47
N TYR A 75 -15.64 -3.97 -4.81
CA TYR A 75 -14.54 -3.58 -5.69
C TYR A 75 -14.58 -2.09 -6.03
N THR A 76 -13.41 -1.52 -6.28
CA THR A 76 -13.26 -0.23 -6.94
C THR A 76 -13.18 -0.47 -8.46
N GLU A 77 -14.21 -0.04 -9.19
CA GLU A 77 -14.44 -0.32 -10.61
C GLU A 77 -14.16 0.91 -11.48
N THR A 78 -13.52 0.72 -12.64
CA THR A 78 -13.23 1.82 -13.57
C THR A 78 -14.51 2.41 -14.16
N LEU A 79 -14.52 3.72 -14.43
CA LEU A 79 -15.68 4.36 -15.05
C LEU A 79 -15.87 3.97 -16.54
N ASP A 80 -14.78 3.61 -17.23
CA ASP A 80 -14.80 3.06 -18.60
C ASP A 80 -14.80 1.53 -18.56
N ASP A 81 -15.91 0.93 -18.99
CA ASP A 81 -16.14 -0.51 -19.00
C ASP A 81 -15.22 -1.24 -20.00
N ASN A 82 -14.55 -0.53 -20.92
CA ASN A 82 -13.60 -1.10 -21.89
C ASN A 82 -12.17 -1.18 -21.38
N ILE A 83 -11.90 -0.64 -20.18
CA ILE A 83 -10.59 -0.61 -19.56
C ILE A 83 -10.56 -1.61 -18.40
N GLU A 84 -9.39 -2.20 -18.20
CA GLU A 84 -9.01 -2.89 -16.96
C GLU A 84 -7.74 -2.24 -16.42
N ILE A 85 -7.60 -2.20 -15.10
CA ILE A 85 -6.37 -1.76 -14.45
C ILE A 85 -5.56 -2.99 -14.08
N ILE A 86 -4.29 -2.96 -14.44
CA ILE A 86 -3.35 -4.04 -14.20
C ILE A 86 -2.10 -3.50 -13.53
N VAL A 87 -1.50 -4.36 -12.72
CA VAL A 87 -0.20 -4.13 -12.11
C VAL A 87 0.80 -4.98 -12.91
N PRO A 88 1.89 -4.40 -13.41
CA PRO A 88 2.95 -5.17 -14.06
C PRO A 88 3.50 -6.26 -13.13
N ASN A 89 3.81 -7.44 -13.67
CA ASN A 89 4.43 -8.54 -12.93
C ASN A 89 5.83 -8.88 -13.46
N ASP A 90 6.35 -8.04 -14.35
CA ASP A 90 7.71 -8.13 -14.88
C ASP A 90 8.76 -8.14 -13.76
N ASP A 91 9.92 -8.74 -14.05
CA ASP A 91 11.03 -8.88 -13.11
C ASP A 91 10.56 -9.46 -11.76
N TYR A 92 9.72 -10.50 -11.83
CA TYR A 92 9.15 -11.17 -10.66
C TYR A 92 8.40 -10.19 -9.73
N GLY A 93 7.72 -9.21 -10.32
CA GLY A 93 6.96 -8.15 -9.66
C GLY A 93 7.80 -7.04 -9.04
N LEU A 94 9.14 -7.10 -9.15
CA LEU A 94 10.02 -6.02 -8.71
C LEU A 94 9.85 -4.78 -9.58
N TYR A 95 9.62 -4.94 -10.88
CA TYR A 95 9.45 -3.81 -11.79
C TYR A 95 8.32 -2.86 -11.36
N ALA A 96 7.22 -3.39 -10.82
CA ALA A 96 6.09 -2.58 -10.40
C ALA A 96 6.40 -1.67 -9.20
N ILE A 97 7.41 -1.99 -8.41
CA ILE A 97 7.70 -1.30 -7.13
C ILE A 97 9.09 -0.64 -7.12
N ASP A 98 9.90 -0.85 -8.17
CA ASP A 98 11.29 -0.37 -8.27
C ASP A 98 11.37 1.15 -8.50
N ILE A 99 11.07 1.60 -9.73
CA ILE A 99 11.05 3.01 -10.13
C ILE A 99 9.66 3.32 -10.68
N LEU A 100 8.89 4.17 -9.99
CA LEU A 100 7.46 4.36 -10.26
C LEU A 100 7.17 5.11 -11.57
N ASP A 101 8.10 5.95 -12.06
CA ASP A 101 8.10 6.47 -13.44
C ASP A 101 9.40 6.09 -14.16
N PRO A 102 9.43 4.94 -14.88
CA PRO A 102 10.63 4.47 -15.56
C PRO A 102 10.83 5.10 -16.96
N SER A 103 10.19 6.23 -17.28
CA SER A 103 10.31 6.85 -18.61
C SER A 103 11.71 7.39 -18.89
N LEU A 104 12.11 7.38 -20.17
CA LEU A 104 13.43 7.83 -20.60
C LEU A 104 13.73 9.28 -20.18
N VAL A 105 12.72 10.15 -20.21
CA VAL A 105 12.87 11.55 -19.80
C VAL A 105 13.28 11.64 -18.32
N ILE A 106 12.62 10.86 -17.46
CA ILE A 106 12.90 10.84 -16.02
C ILE A 106 14.28 10.25 -15.73
N LYS A 107 14.67 9.18 -16.46
CA LYS A 107 16.02 8.62 -16.37
C LYS A 107 17.10 9.61 -16.79
N LEU A 108 16.87 10.38 -17.86
CA LEU A 108 17.81 11.41 -18.34
C LEU A 108 17.90 12.61 -17.41
N LEU A 109 16.80 12.97 -16.74
CA LEU A 109 16.78 14.05 -15.75
C LEU A 109 17.26 13.62 -14.35
N HIS A 110 17.57 12.33 -14.17
CA HIS A 110 18.00 11.76 -12.88
C HIS A 110 17.08 12.12 -11.70
N LEU A 111 15.77 12.11 -11.94
CA LEU A 111 14.78 12.41 -10.90
C LEU A 111 14.62 11.17 -9.98
N THR A 112 15.40 11.12 -8.91
CA THR A 112 15.41 10.01 -7.95
C THR A 112 14.17 9.98 -7.05
N GLU A 113 13.36 11.03 -7.05
CA GLU A 113 12.12 11.17 -6.27
C GLU A 113 11.05 10.14 -6.65
N VAL A 114 11.17 9.51 -7.83
CA VAL A 114 10.29 8.40 -8.24
C VAL A 114 10.89 7.02 -7.97
N TYR A 115 12.06 6.95 -7.36
CA TYR A 115 12.70 5.69 -6.98
C TYR A 115 12.05 5.24 -5.67
N HIS A 116 11.41 4.08 -5.68
CA HIS A 116 10.67 3.60 -4.52
C HIS A 116 11.44 2.48 -3.80
N PHE A 117 11.44 1.26 -4.32
CA PHE A 117 12.27 0.17 -3.77
C PHE A 117 13.65 0.07 -4.43
N HIS A 118 13.98 0.92 -5.40
CA HIS A 118 15.21 0.82 -6.19
C HIS A 118 16.47 0.58 -5.37
N ASP A 119 16.74 1.44 -4.39
CA ASP A 119 17.96 1.36 -3.58
C ASP A 119 17.96 0.11 -2.70
N MET A 120 16.79 -0.31 -2.20
CA MET A 120 16.65 -1.55 -1.42
C MET A 120 16.89 -2.78 -2.29
N ILE A 121 16.35 -2.80 -3.52
CA ILE A 121 16.55 -3.89 -4.48
C ILE A 121 18.04 -3.98 -4.85
N GLU A 122 18.69 -2.85 -5.15
CA GLU A 122 20.12 -2.83 -5.43
C GLU A 122 20.95 -3.33 -4.25
N MET A 123 20.62 -2.87 -3.03
CA MET A 123 21.30 -3.28 -1.81
C MET A 123 21.16 -4.79 -1.57
N LEU A 124 19.96 -5.35 -1.68
CA LEU A 124 19.73 -6.79 -1.52
C LEU A 124 20.46 -7.60 -2.59
N VAL A 125 20.46 -7.15 -3.84
CA VAL A 125 21.24 -7.80 -4.91
C VAL A 125 22.74 -7.76 -4.60
N LYS A 126 23.27 -6.63 -4.12
CA LYS A 126 24.68 -6.52 -3.67
C LYS A 126 24.99 -7.45 -2.49
N CYS A 127 24.00 -7.73 -1.64
CA CYS A 127 24.08 -8.71 -0.55
C CYS A 127 23.96 -10.18 -1.01
N GLY A 128 23.81 -10.45 -2.31
CA GLY A 128 23.77 -11.80 -2.87
C GLY A 128 22.38 -12.37 -3.13
N TYR A 129 21.32 -11.60 -2.90
CA TYR A 129 19.96 -12.00 -3.28
C TYR A 129 19.80 -12.07 -4.80
N LYS A 130 19.01 -13.05 -5.27
CA LYS A 130 18.78 -13.33 -6.68
C LYS A 130 17.32 -13.09 -7.03
N LYS A 131 17.06 -12.14 -7.92
CA LYS A 131 15.72 -11.86 -8.45
C LYS A 131 15.09 -13.14 -9.01
N GLY A 132 13.88 -13.47 -8.59
CA GLY A 132 13.16 -14.66 -9.03
C GLY A 132 13.56 -15.97 -8.35
N THR A 133 14.53 -15.96 -7.44
CA THR A 133 14.92 -17.13 -6.62
C THR A 133 14.79 -16.81 -5.14
N THR A 134 15.46 -15.74 -4.68
CA THR A 134 15.43 -15.29 -3.28
C THR A 134 14.95 -13.84 -3.11
N LEU A 135 14.67 -13.12 -4.21
CA LEU A 135 14.13 -11.76 -4.16
C LEU A 135 12.96 -11.61 -5.12
N PHE A 136 11.84 -11.12 -4.59
CA PHE A 136 10.58 -10.96 -5.29
C PHE A 136 9.94 -9.63 -4.93
N GLY A 137 9.12 -9.09 -5.84
CA GLY A 137 8.31 -7.91 -5.58
C GLY A 137 6.82 -8.21 -5.75
N TYR A 138 5.98 -7.50 -5.01
CA TYR A 138 4.54 -7.56 -5.11
C TYR A 138 3.96 -6.15 -5.08
N GLY A 139 3.73 -5.62 -6.28
CA GLY A 139 2.83 -4.49 -6.45
C GLY A 139 1.37 -4.95 -6.51
N TYR A 140 0.45 -4.09 -6.11
CA TYR A 140 -0.99 -4.33 -6.17
C TYR A 140 -1.75 -3.06 -6.59
N ASP A 141 -3.01 -3.23 -7.00
CA ASP A 141 -3.91 -2.11 -7.26
C ASP A 141 -4.33 -1.49 -5.93
N PHE A 142 -3.59 -0.48 -5.48
CA PHE A 142 -3.79 0.20 -4.20
C PHE A 142 -5.11 0.96 -4.08
N ARG A 143 -5.93 1.01 -5.14
CA ARG A 143 -7.29 1.54 -5.12
C ARG A 143 -8.30 0.53 -4.58
N GLN A 144 -7.92 -0.75 -4.56
CA GLN A 144 -8.73 -1.81 -3.99
C GLN A 144 -8.54 -1.86 -2.47
N SER A 145 -9.59 -2.29 -1.79
CA SER A 145 -9.49 -2.64 -0.36
C SER A 145 -8.54 -3.83 -0.17
N ILE A 146 -7.68 -3.77 0.85
CA ILE A 146 -6.79 -4.89 1.23
C ILE A 146 -7.52 -6.18 1.60
N ARG A 147 -8.81 -6.09 1.91
CA ARG A 147 -9.67 -7.24 2.22
C ARG A 147 -10.32 -7.88 0.99
N ILE A 148 -10.07 -7.38 -0.21
CA ILE A 148 -10.69 -7.93 -1.41
C ILE A 148 -10.00 -9.25 -1.80
N ASP A 149 -10.80 -10.23 -2.20
CA ASP A 149 -10.32 -11.59 -2.49
C ASP A 149 -9.23 -11.58 -3.56
N GLN A 150 -9.40 -10.81 -4.63
CA GLN A 150 -8.40 -10.69 -5.70
C GLN A 150 -6.99 -10.32 -5.20
N LEU A 151 -6.90 -9.39 -4.23
CA LEU A 151 -5.62 -8.94 -3.69
C LEU A 151 -5.03 -10.00 -2.76
N MET A 152 -5.85 -10.59 -1.88
CA MET A 152 -5.42 -11.64 -0.97
C MET A 152 -4.97 -12.90 -1.70
N GLU A 153 -5.71 -13.34 -2.72
CA GLU A 153 -5.35 -14.47 -3.57
C GLU A 153 -4.07 -14.17 -4.35
N GLY A 154 -3.92 -12.96 -4.88
CA GLY A 154 -2.70 -12.51 -5.56
C GLY A 154 -1.47 -12.62 -4.66
N LEU A 155 -1.57 -12.14 -3.41
CA LEU A 155 -0.48 -12.22 -2.44
C LEU A 155 -0.16 -13.67 -2.07
N ILE A 156 -1.18 -14.51 -1.83
CA ILE A 156 -1.01 -15.94 -1.53
C ILE A 156 -0.29 -16.65 -2.69
N MET A 157 -0.71 -16.39 -3.93
CA MET A 157 -0.05 -16.96 -5.11
C MET A 157 1.41 -16.54 -5.20
N LYS A 158 1.70 -15.27 -4.90
CA LYS A 158 3.07 -14.76 -4.92
C LYS A 158 3.95 -15.40 -3.86
N LEU A 159 3.42 -15.58 -2.64
CA LEU A 159 4.11 -16.27 -1.55
C LEU A 159 4.41 -17.73 -1.88
N LYS A 160 3.43 -18.44 -2.45
CA LYS A 160 3.63 -19.83 -2.91
C LYS A 160 4.70 -19.92 -3.99
N ALA A 161 4.70 -18.99 -4.96
CA ALA A 161 5.70 -18.96 -6.02
C ALA A 161 7.12 -18.69 -5.46
N ALA A 162 7.25 -17.74 -4.52
CA ALA A 162 8.53 -17.42 -3.87
C ALA A 162 9.05 -18.61 -3.04
N HIS A 163 8.18 -19.28 -2.29
CA HIS A 163 8.53 -20.46 -1.52
C HIS A 163 8.97 -21.63 -2.42
N GLN A 164 8.27 -21.87 -3.52
CA GLN A 164 8.65 -22.91 -4.47
C GLN A 164 10.00 -22.60 -5.15
N ALA A 165 10.20 -21.36 -5.59
CA ALA A 165 11.41 -20.94 -6.28
C ALA A 165 12.67 -20.92 -5.38
N SER A 166 12.49 -20.90 -4.06
CA SER A 166 13.55 -20.93 -3.05
C SER A 166 13.78 -22.32 -2.44
N GLY A 167 13.25 -23.38 -3.06
CA GLY A 167 13.44 -24.76 -2.58
C GLY A 167 12.72 -25.05 -1.26
N GLY A 168 11.68 -24.28 -0.92
CA GLY A 168 10.92 -24.44 0.30
C GLY A 168 11.51 -23.72 1.52
N ALA A 169 12.43 -22.77 1.32
CA ALA A 169 12.99 -21.98 2.40
C ALA A 169 11.93 -21.11 3.10
N PRO A 170 12.05 -20.88 4.42
CA PRO A 170 11.22 -19.90 5.13
C PRO A 170 11.59 -18.50 4.61
N GLY A 171 10.63 -17.77 4.06
CA GLY A 171 10.88 -16.40 3.55
C GLY A 171 10.62 -15.31 4.57
N CYS A 172 10.88 -14.05 4.23
CA CYS A 172 10.37 -12.89 4.95
C CYS A 172 9.60 -11.96 4.01
N ILE A 173 8.61 -11.24 4.53
CA ILE A 173 7.93 -10.16 3.81
C ILE A 173 8.39 -8.82 4.35
N ASN A 174 8.87 -7.95 3.49
CA ASN A 174 9.06 -6.55 3.80
C ASN A 174 7.90 -5.76 3.17
N ASP A 175 7.05 -5.17 4.01
CA ASP A 175 5.94 -4.36 3.57
C ASP A 175 6.19 -2.89 3.94
N SER A 176 6.03 -1.99 2.98
CA SER A 176 6.06 -0.55 3.22
C SER A 176 4.63 -0.02 3.34
N LEU A 177 4.20 0.34 4.54
CA LEU A 177 3.05 1.20 4.85
C LEU A 177 1.67 0.89 4.21
N LEU A 178 0.71 0.53 5.07
CA LEU A 178 -0.73 0.65 4.85
C LEU A 178 -1.28 1.93 5.51
N THR A 179 -1.21 3.07 4.83
CA THR A 179 -1.62 4.39 5.36
C THR A 179 -3.13 4.60 5.56
N GLY A 180 -3.98 3.58 5.33
CA GLY A 180 -5.45 3.75 5.31
C GLY A 180 -6.16 3.69 6.68
N LEU A 181 -5.52 3.18 7.75
CA LEU A 181 -6.21 2.87 9.01
C LEU A 181 -6.49 4.09 9.89
N GLN A 182 -5.67 5.15 9.79
CA GLN A 182 -5.79 6.31 10.67
C GLN A 182 -6.92 7.27 10.28
N PHE A 183 -7.29 7.30 9.00
CA PHE A 183 -8.42 8.11 8.53
C PHE A 183 -9.73 7.77 9.27
N VAL A 184 -9.95 6.49 9.61
CA VAL A 184 -11.19 6.03 10.29
C VAL A 184 -11.27 6.56 11.73
N GLU A 185 -10.15 6.61 12.45
CA GLU A 185 -10.10 7.08 13.83
C GLU A 185 -10.37 8.59 13.93
N GLY A 186 -9.76 9.38 13.04
CA GLY A 186 -10.07 10.81 12.91
C GLY A 186 -11.52 11.06 12.44
N PHE A 187 -12.04 10.22 11.55
CA PHE A 187 -13.42 10.33 11.06
C PHE A 187 -14.47 10.08 12.16
N GLU A 188 -14.29 9.04 12.98
CA GLU A 188 -15.22 8.71 14.07
C GLU A 188 -15.12 9.67 15.26
N SER A 189 -13.94 10.25 15.49
CA SER A 189 -13.65 11.02 16.71
C SER A 189 -13.79 12.54 16.52
N PHE A 190 -13.46 13.09 15.34
CA PHE A 190 -13.25 14.54 15.18
C PHE A 190 -13.78 15.14 13.86
N PHE A 191 -14.34 14.35 12.94
CA PHE A 191 -14.79 14.85 11.64
C PHE A 191 -16.30 15.17 11.61
N PHE A 192 -16.65 16.45 11.78
CA PHE A 192 -18.01 16.93 11.52
C PHE A 192 -18.18 17.31 10.04
N VAL A 193 -18.35 16.31 9.19
CA VAL A 193 -18.91 16.53 7.86
C VAL A 193 -20.39 16.20 7.92
N SER A 194 -21.23 17.15 7.46
CA SER A 194 -22.67 16.95 7.51
C SER A 194 -23.03 15.65 6.78
N ARG A 195 -23.88 14.81 7.38
CA ARG A 195 -24.32 13.54 6.78
C ARG A 195 -24.80 13.71 5.33
N TRP A 196 -25.27 14.91 4.98
CA TRP A 196 -25.69 15.31 3.65
C TRP A 196 -24.59 15.24 2.57
N THR A 197 -23.33 15.56 2.89
CA THR A 197 -22.26 15.48 1.88
C THR A 197 -21.92 14.05 1.51
N MET A 198 -22.20 13.09 2.40
CA MET A 198 -22.02 11.66 2.14
C MET A 198 -23.06 11.05 1.20
N HIS A 199 -24.08 11.83 0.83
CA HIS A 199 -25.07 11.49 -0.19
C HIS A 199 -24.80 12.17 -1.53
N GLN A 200 -23.67 12.88 -1.68
CA GLN A 200 -23.36 13.58 -2.92
C GLN A 200 -23.06 12.62 -4.06
N LEU A 201 -23.68 12.93 -5.20
CA LEU A 201 -23.48 12.24 -6.46
C LEU A 201 -22.91 13.22 -7.47
N LEU A 202 -21.91 12.79 -8.22
CA LEU A 202 -21.36 13.50 -9.37
C LEU A 202 -21.95 12.90 -10.66
N ASN A 203 -22.42 13.75 -11.57
CA ASN A 203 -22.73 13.30 -12.93
C ASN A 203 -21.42 13.23 -13.74
N TYR A 204 -21.04 12.01 -14.12
CA TYR A 204 -19.90 11.75 -14.98
C TYR A 204 -20.38 10.99 -16.22
N ASP A 205 -20.29 11.62 -17.40
CA ASP A 205 -20.74 11.06 -18.68
C ASP A 205 -22.17 10.49 -18.65
N GLY A 206 -23.08 11.13 -17.92
CA GLY A 206 -24.48 10.70 -17.79
C GLY A 206 -24.72 9.62 -16.74
N LYS A 207 -23.67 9.12 -16.07
CA LYS A 207 -23.77 8.21 -14.92
C LYS A 207 -23.67 9.01 -13.62
N MET A 208 -24.58 8.77 -12.68
CA MET A 208 -24.49 9.35 -11.33
C MET A 208 -23.59 8.48 -10.46
N VAL A 209 -22.51 9.04 -9.95
CA VAL A 209 -21.47 8.34 -9.20
C VAL A 209 -21.36 8.94 -7.80
N ALA A 210 -21.43 8.11 -6.75
CA ALA A 210 -21.22 8.58 -5.39
C ALA A 210 -19.79 9.09 -5.20
N LEU A 211 -19.64 10.22 -4.50
CA LEU A 211 -18.32 10.72 -4.16
C LEU A 211 -17.56 9.77 -3.21
N PRO A 212 -16.22 9.80 -3.19
CA PRO A 212 -15.40 8.89 -2.38
C PRO A 212 -15.66 8.94 -0.87
N PHE A 213 -16.23 10.03 -0.36
CA PHE A 213 -16.68 10.12 1.04
C PHE A 213 -18.17 9.77 1.12
N ASN A 214 -18.50 8.49 1.22
CA ASN A 214 -19.88 8.02 1.35
C ASN A 214 -20.04 6.93 2.42
N PHE A 215 -21.29 6.64 2.80
CA PHE A 215 -21.61 5.73 3.91
C PHE A 215 -21.18 4.29 3.66
N GLU A 216 -21.21 3.82 2.42
CA GLU A 216 -20.82 2.44 2.09
C GLU A 216 -19.31 2.25 2.25
N ILE A 217 -18.51 3.22 1.79
CA ILE A 217 -17.06 3.23 1.99
C ILE A 217 -16.72 3.33 3.48
N LEU A 218 -17.41 4.22 4.23
CA LEU A 218 -17.20 4.34 5.68
C LEU A 218 -17.48 3.03 6.41
N LYS A 219 -18.63 2.39 6.12
CA LYS A 219 -19.00 1.09 6.70
C LYS A 219 -17.97 0.02 6.37
N TRP A 220 -17.48 -0.01 5.13
CA TRP A 220 -16.43 -0.94 4.71
C TRP A 220 -15.10 -0.69 5.43
N ALA A 221 -14.70 0.57 5.58
CA ALA A 221 -13.50 0.98 6.29
C ALA A 221 -13.56 0.62 7.79
N ALA A 222 -14.69 0.87 8.45
CA ALA A 222 -14.92 0.48 9.84
C ALA A 222 -14.83 -1.04 10.03
N GLY A 223 -15.44 -1.83 9.13
CA GLY A 223 -15.29 -3.28 9.14
C GLY A 223 -13.84 -3.74 8.91
N THR A 224 -13.08 -3.02 8.08
CA THR A 224 -11.66 -3.31 7.82
C THR A 224 -10.82 -3.06 9.06
N ARG A 225 -11.07 -1.96 9.76
CA ARG A 225 -10.44 -1.64 11.04
C ARG A 225 -10.69 -2.73 12.07
N GLN A 226 -11.94 -3.21 12.19
CA GLN A 226 -12.27 -4.27 13.14
C GLN A 226 -11.53 -5.58 12.84
N VAL A 227 -11.46 -5.98 11.57
CA VAL A 227 -10.71 -7.18 11.16
C VAL A 227 -9.23 -7.07 11.54
N MET A 228 -8.60 -5.92 11.25
CA MET A 228 -7.20 -5.68 11.60
C MET A 228 -7.00 -5.64 13.12
N TYR A 229 -7.94 -5.04 13.85
CA TYR A 229 -7.93 -5.00 15.31
C TYR A 229 -8.09 -6.38 15.94
N ASP A 230 -8.82 -7.30 15.32
CA ASP A 230 -9.07 -8.65 15.86
C ASP A 230 -7.99 -9.68 15.49
N ALA A 231 -7.27 -9.46 14.38
CA ALA A 231 -6.26 -10.39 13.86
C ALA A 231 -5.17 -10.77 14.90
N LYS A 232 -4.51 -11.91 14.79
CA LYS A 232 -3.44 -12.32 15.72
C LYS A 232 -2.26 -12.88 14.94
N LEU A 233 -1.05 -12.60 15.40
CA LEU A 233 0.16 -13.20 14.86
C LEU A 233 0.12 -14.72 15.09
N PRO A 234 0.27 -15.54 14.04
CA PRO A 234 0.40 -16.98 14.19
C PRO A 234 1.66 -17.34 14.99
N ASP A 235 1.58 -18.43 15.75
CA ASP A 235 2.74 -18.97 16.45
C ASP A 235 3.87 -19.32 15.45
N GLY A 236 5.11 -18.98 15.80
CA GLY A 236 6.28 -19.27 14.97
C GLY A 236 6.63 -18.21 13.91
N VAL A 237 5.85 -17.15 13.78
CA VAL A 237 6.16 -16.01 12.90
C VAL A 237 6.90 -14.93 13.69
N CYS A 238 8.01 -14.43 13.16
CA CYS A 238 8.73 -13.30 13.76
C CYS A 238 8.22 -11.98 13.16
N PHE A 239 7.97 -10.97 14.01
CA PHE A 239 7.53 -9.65 13.57
C PHE A 239 8.51 -8.56 14.03
N TYR A 240 8.88 -7.69 13.09
CA TYR A 240 9.73 -6.53 13.33
C TYR A 240 8.99 -5.28 12.86
N ASN A 241 8.82 -4.31 13.76
CA ASN A 241 8.18 -3.03 13.45
C ASN A 241 9.24 -1.94 13.36
N ILE A 242 9.36 -1.33 12.20
CA ILE A 242 10.22 -0.16 11.96
C ILE A 242 9.28 1.00 11.66
N TYR A 243 9.32 2.03 12.49
CA TYR A 243 8.50 3.24 12.32
C TYR A 243 9.34 4.49 12.53
N GLY A 244 9.04 5.53 11.76
CA GLY A 244 9.67 6.83 11.91
C GLY A 244 9.06 7.64 13.06
N THR A 245 9.87 8.51 13.63
CA THR A 245 9.50 9.49 14.66
C THR A 245 10.25 10.78 14.40
N SER A 246 9.97 11.79 15.22
CA SER A 246 10.63 13.10 15.24
C SER A 246 10.34 13.98 14.02
N PHE A 247 9.30 13.68 13.24
CA PHE A 247 8.76 14.55 12.20
C PHE A 247 7.34 15.01 12.56
N ASP A 248 7.07 16.29 12.33
CA ASP A 248 5.73 16.86 12.42
C ASP A 248 4.83 16.14 11.41
N THR A 249 3.86 15.39 11.95
CA THR A 249 2.96 14.57 11.15
C THR A 249 1.54 15.07 11.28
N PRO A 250 0.85 15.43 10.17
CA PRO A 250 -0.52 15.93 10.22
C PRO A 250 -1.45 14.95 10.94
N PHE A 251 -2.22 15.44 11.91
CA PHE A 251 -3.15 14.63 12.69
C PHE A 251 -4.60 15.07 12.47
N ASP A 252 -4.89 16.35 12.70
CA ASP A 252 -6.19 16.96 12.39
C ASP A 252 -6.05 18.03 11.31
N VAL A 253 -7.16 18.29 10.62
CA VAL A 253 -7.32 19.43 9.71
C VAL A 253 -8.56 20.22 10.07
N CYS A 254 -8.43 21.53 10.16
CA CYS A 254 -9.52 22.45 10.44
C CYS A 254 -9.65 23.49 9.33
N TYR A 255 -10.88 23.77 8.91
CA TYR A 255 -11.23 24.85 8.00
C TYR A 255 -12.13 25.85 8.74
N GLY A 256 -11.71 27.12 8.81
CA GLY A 256 -12.36 28.14 9.64
C GLY A 256 -11.87 28.11 11.09
N SER A 257 -12.58 28.81 11.98
CA SER A 257 -12.32 28.81 13.42
C SER A 257 -13.62 29.01 14.20
N GLU A 258 -13.60 28.83 15.53
CA GLU A 258 -14.76 29.09 16.39
C GLU A 258 -15.30 30.52 16.23
N THR A 259 -14.43 31.50 15.99
CA THR A 259 -14.81 32.92 15.83
C THR A 259 -15.11 33.31 14.38
N SER A 260 -14.76 32.46 13.41
CA SER A 260 -14.98 32.68 11.98
C SER A 260 -15.20 31.33 11.27
N PRO A 261 -16.35 30.67 11.49
CA PRO A 261 -16.64 29.37 10.90
C PRO A 261 -16.87 29.49 9.38
N ILE A 262 -16.73 28.38 8.67
CA ILE A 262 -17.12 28.30 7.26
C ILE A 262 -18.64 28.22 7.16
N GLU A 263 -19.28 29.28 6.69
CA GLU A 263 -20.74 29.36 6.55
C GLU A 263 -21.26 28.59 5.32
N ASP A 264 -20.48 28.55 4.24
CA ASP A 264 -20.82 27.84 3.01
C ASP A 264 -19.69 26.88 2.59
N LEU A 265 -20.05 25.65 2.20
CA LEU A 265 -19.10 24.60 1.83
C LEU A 265 -18.21 25.01 0.65
N SER A 266 -18.69 25.87 -0.26
CA SER A 266 -17.86 26.38 -1.36
C SER A 266 -16.68 27.21 -0.84
N GLY A 267 -16.82 27.82 0.34
CA GLY A 267 -15.77 28.56 1.04
C GLY A 267 -14.58 27.70 1.47
N ILE A 268 -14.75 26.37 1.62
CA ILE A 268 -13.65 25.45 1.91
C ILE A 268 -12.58 25.53 0.81
N CYS A 269 -13.00 25.57 -0.46
CA CYS A 269 -12.09 25.65 -1.62
C CYS A 269 -11.26 26.94 -1.65
N HIS A 270 -11.64 27.95 -0.87
CA HIS A 270 -10.99 29.26 -0.79
C HIS A 270 -10.31 29.51 0.56
N THR A 271 -10.30 28.52 1.44
CA THR A 271 -9.71 28.63 2.79
C THR A 271 -8.46 27.79 2.87
N MET A 272 -7.40 28.34 3.46
CA MET A 272 -6.21 27.56 3.77
C MET A 272 -6.47 26.65 4.97
N PRO A 273 -6.28 25.32 4.84
CA PRO A 273 -6.42 24.41 5.97
C PRO A 273 -5.40 24.72 7.07
N GLN A 274 -5.84 24.58 8.31
CA GLN A 274 -4.97 24.58 9.48
C GLN A 274 -4.80 23.15 9.97
N TYR A 275 -3.56 22.70 10.10
CA TYR A 275 -3.25 21.34 10.56
C TYR A 275 -2.77 21.37 12.00
N SER A 276 -3.21 20.39 12.79
CA SER A 276 -2.51 20.00 14.01
C SER A 276 -1.49 18.92 13.66
N PHE A 277 -0.38 18.88 14.42
CA PHE A 277 0.70 17.94 14.17
C PHE A 277 1.00 17.15 15.44
N VAL A 278 1.36 15.88 15.24
CA VAL A 278 1.86 14.97 16.27
C VAL A 278 3.17 14.34 15.81
N ASP A 279 3.88 13.67 16.73
CA ASP A 279 5.10 12.94 16.41
C ASP A 279 4.83 11.77 15.45
N GLY A 280 5.68 11.59 14.44
CA GLY A 280 5.58 10.53 13.44
C GLY A 280 6.68 10.61 12.38
N ASP A 281 6.40 10.07 11.19
CA ASP A 281 7.33 10.04 10.04
C ASP A 281 7.04 11.11 8.96
N GLY A 282 6.11 12.03 9.24
CA GLY A 282 5.62 13.04 8.31
C GLY A 282 4.37 12.61 7.53
N THR A 283 4.00 11.32 7.56
CA THR A 283 2.77 10.79 6.98
C THR A 283 1.95 9.99 8.00
N VAL A 284 2.59 9.13 8.79
CA VAL A 284 1.97 8.26 9.78
C VAL A 284 2.40 8.66 11.20
N PRO A 285 1.45 9.09 12.04
CA PRO A 285 1.66 9.31 13.46
C PRO A 285 2.24 8.10 14.18
N ALA A 286 3.23 8.34 15.04
CA ALA A 286 3.91 7.30 15.80
C ALA A 286 3.01 6.54 16.78
N GLU A 287 1.89 7.14 17.21
CA GLU A 287 0.90 6.44 18.02
C GLU A 287 0.15 5.37 17.21
N SER A 288 -0.19 5.67 15.96
CA SER A 288 -0.85 4.72 15.05
C SER A 288 0.04 3.50 14.81
N THR A 289 1.34 3.69 14.63
CA THR A 289 2.31 2.59 14.49
C THR A 289 2.50 1.79 15.78
N LYS A 290 2.34 2.43 16.95
CA LYS A 290 2.35 1.78 18.27
C LYS A 290 1.04 1.05 18.59
N VAL A 291 -0.08 1.40 17.98
CA VAL A 291 -1.32 0.62 18.06
C VAL A 291 -1.29 -0.53 17.04
N LEU A 292 -0.73 -0.30 15.85
CA LEU A 292 -0.34 -1.36 14.90
C LEU A 292 0.72 -2.32 15.45
N PHE A 293 1.43 -1.95 16.53
CA PHE A 293 2.36 -2.79 17.30
C PHE A 293 1.77 -4.14 17.73
N LEU A 294 0.45 -4.27 17.67
CA LEU A 294 -0.21 -5.53 17.91
C LEU A 294 -0.33 -6.43 16.64
N LYS A 295 -0.48 -5.92 15.41
CA LYS A 295 -1.19 -6.69 14.34
C LYS A 295 -0.94 -6.32 12.85
N ALA A 296 0.30 -6.10 12.40
CA ALA A 296 0.61 -6.15 10.95
C ALA A 296 1.87 -7.01 10.70
N TYR A 297 1.99 -7.68 9.55
CA TYR A 297 2.73 -8.95 9.45
C TYR A 297 3.96 -8.88 8.56
N VAL A 298 5.13 -9.16 9.13
CA VAL A 298 6.29 -9.72 8.41
C VAL A 298 6.12 -11.23 8.48
N PHE A 299 5.85 -11.90 7.35
CA PHE A 299 5.65 -13.35 7.37
C PHE A 299 6.98 -14.07 7.17
N THR A 300 7.46 -14.75 8.22
CA THR A 300 8.18 -16.02 8.07
C THR A 300 7.17 -17.16 8.14
N LEU A 301 6.78 -17.70 6.98
CA LEU A 301 5.91 -18.88 6.92
C LEU A 301 6.76 -20.16 6.94
N PRO A 302 6.72 -20.96 8.01
CA PRO A 302 6.88 -22.40 7.87
C PRO A 302 5.51 -22.94 7.39
N LEU A 303 5.37 -23.15 6.08
CA LEU A 303 4.21 -23.89 5.57
C LEU A 303 4.46 -25.38 5.80
N ILE A 304 3.47 -26.03 6.41
CA ILE A 304 3.36 -27.48 6.60
C ILE A 304 3.31 -28.17 5.24
#